data_AF-A0A3C0AIU7-F1
#
_entry.id   AF-A0A3C0AIU7-F1
#
_cell.length_a   1.000
_cell.length_b   1.000
_cell.length_c   1.000
_cell.angle_alpha   90.00
_cell.angle_beta   90.00
_cell.angle_gamma   90.00
#
_symmetry.space_group_name_H-M   'P 1'
#
loop_
_entity.id
_entity.type
_entity.pdbx_description
1 polymer ?
#
loop_
_entity_poly.entity_id
_entity_poly.type
_entity_poly.pdbx_seq_one_letter_code
_entity_poly.pdbx_strand_id
1 'polypeptide(L)'
;MSDSHPSVSDDQVATDTRPTPRVVLKPRRALPFFGRHPWVFAGAISRIEGNPNTGDEVILLSDKGEFIAHGLYNPNSNIRVRLYSWAETETLDDSLWTSRLEQAVTLREEVGLLENFETSGCRLVFSESDQLSGLTIDRYGAWFLVQFSSLALSQKQDLIIGFLKARFPAKGIWLRTEKGRREAEGLEISDQLLDGEEPPAHFFLEENGIRYGMSMVTGQKTGFYLDQRENRLAAARYLKNHRTLELHCYTGAFALNAIIHGQAQSVLSYDSSQSAIDQATANAELNGIGNRIRFQTGKAYAVLEQFKAEGEQFDSIILDPPKMARHRSGVKQA
;
A
#
# COMPACT_ATOMS: atom_id res chain seq x y z
N MET A 1 -39.43 52.94 -9.01
CA MET A 1 -39.90 51.94 -8.04
C MET A 1 -40.33 50.71 -8.83
N SER A 2 -39.43 49.73 -8.94
CA SER A 2 -39.75 48.34 -9.29
C SER A 2 -38.47 47.53 -9.11
N ASP A 3 -38.18 47.15 -7.87
CA ASP A 3 -37.17 46.14 -7.54
C ASP A 3 -37.78 44.76 -7.77
N SER A 4 -37.17 43.98 -8.65
CA SER A 4 -37.43 42.56 -8.82
C SER A 4 -36.27 41.79 -8.21
N HIS A 5 -36.47 41.23 -7.02
CA HIS A 5 -35.58 40.20 -6.47
C HIS A 5 -35.94 38.83 -7.07
N PRO A 6 -34.96 38.04 -7.56
CA PRO A 6 -35.18 36.62 -7.80
C PRO A 6 -35.03 35.87 -6.47
N SER A 7 -36.05 35.11 -6.11
CA SER A 7 -36.06 34.15 -5.02
C SER A 7 -35.07 33.01 -5.31
N VAL A 8 -34.09 32.84 -4.44
CA VAL A 8 -33.22 31.65 -4.40
C VAL A 8 -34.05 30.49 -3.88
N SER A 9 -34.19 29.43 -4.69
CA SER A 9 -34.79 28.17 -4.27
C SER A 9 -33.79 27.41 -3.42
N ASP A 10 -34.16 27.13 -2.16
CA ASP A 10 -33.49 26.16 -1.31
C ASP A 10 -33.60 24.77 -1.93
N ASP A 11 -32.53 24.29 -2.56
CA ASP A 11 -32.37 22.88 -2.90
C ASP A 11 -32.13 22.10 -1.60
N GLN A 12 -33.22 21.57 -1.05
CA GLN A 12 -33.18 20.58 0.01
C GLN A 12 -32.51 19.31 -0.52
N VAL A 13 -31.32 18.99 0.00
CA VAL A 13 -30.68 17.69 -0.17
C VAL A 13 -31.65 16.62 0.36
N ALA A 14 -32.26 15.87 -0.55
CA ALA A 14 -33.16 14.78 -0.21
C ALA A 14 -32.39 13.72 0.59
N THR A 15 -32.71 13.59 1.88
CA THR A 15 -32.24 12.47 2.69
C THR A 15 -32.98 11.22 2.24
N ASP A 16 -32.25 10.24 1.72
CA ASP A 16 -32.80 8.94 1.33
C ASP A 16 -33.34 8.24 2.60
N THR A 17 -34.67 8.15 2.72
CA THR A 17 -35.37 7.62 3.90
C THR A 17 -35.45 6.09 3.93
N ARG A 18 -34.71 5.40 3.06
CA ARG A 18 -34.67 3.93 3.05
C ARG A 18 -33.89 3.42 4.27
N PRO A 19 -34.42 2.41 4.99
CA PRO A 19 -33.70 1.82 6.11
C PRO A 19 -32.39 1.16 5.61
N THR A 20 -31.30 1.40 6.33
CA THR A 20 -29.98 0.84 6.00
C THR A 20 -30.04 -0.69 5.89
N PRO A 21 -29.59 -1.29 4.77
CA PRO A 21 -29.60 -2.74 4.62
C PRO A 21 -28.79 -3.46 5.70
N ARG A 22 -29.18 -4.70 6.03
CA ARG A 22 -28.61 -5.45 7.15
C ARG A 22 -28.00 -6.76 6.66
N VAL A 23 -26.80 -7.07 7.14
CA VAL A 23 -26.08 -8.32 6.85
C VAL A 23 -26.02 -9.15 8.12
N VAL A 24 -26.61 -10.34 8.11
CA VAL A 24 -26.71 -11.19 9.31
C VAL A 24 -25.75 -12.36 9.20
N LEU A 25 -24.90 -12.53 10.21
CA LEU A 25 -23.93 -13.62 10.27
C LEU A 25 -24.58 -14.99 10.55
N LYS A 26 -23.90 -16.06 10.13
CA LYS A 26 -24.21 -17.43 10.58
C LYS A 26 -23.89 -17.59 12.07
N PRO A 27 -24.57 -18.52 12.77
CA PRO A 27 -24.25 -18.83 14.16
C PRO A 27 -22.76 -19.10 14.39
N ARG A 28 -22.22 -18.56 15.48
CA ARG A 28 -20.81 -18.70 15.91
C ARG A 28 -19.77 -18.09 14.95
N ARG A 29 -20.19 -17.26 13.98
CA ARG A 29 -19.27 -16.52 13.09
C ARG A 29 -18.97 -15.09 13.55
N ALA A 30 -19.59 -14.62 14.63
CA ALA A 30 -19.39 -13.26 15.15
C ALA A 30 -18.02 -13.06 15.86
N LEU A 31 -17.39 -14.13 16.35
CA LEU A 31 -16.20 -14.05 17.22
C LEU A 31 -15.06 -13.15 16.70
N PRO A 32 -14.66 -13.21 15.41
CA PRO A 32 -13.56 -12.37 14.90
C PRO A 32 -13.85 -10.86 15.00
N PHE A 33 -15.12 -10.46 14.96
CA PHE A 33 -15.52 -9.06 14.91
C PHE A 33 -15.47 -8.38 16.29
N PHE A 34 -15.46 -9.14 17.38
CA PHE A 34 -15.15 -8.60 18.71
C PHE A 34 -13.70 -8.11 18.80
N GLY A 35 -12.79 -8.73 18.03
CA GLY A 35 -11.43 -8.24 17.81
C GLY A 35 -11.32 -7.22 16.68
N ARG A 36 -12.45 -6.65 16.23
CA ARG A 36 -12.55 -5.67 15.14
C ARG A 36 -11.93 -6.13 13.81
N HIS A 37 -12.02 -7.42 13.49
CA HIS A 37 -11.61 -7.90 12.17
C HIS A 37 -12.43 -7.20 11.07
N PRO A 38 -11.81 -6.57 10.07
CA PRO A 38 -12.52 -5.68 9.15
C PRO A 38 -13.21 -6.39 7.99
N TRP A 39 -12.97 -7.68 7.77
CA TRP A 39 -13.51 -8.40 6.60
C TRP A 39 -14.59 -9.40 6.97
N VAL A 40 -15.74 -9.26 6.33
CA VAL A 40 -16.84 -10.23 6.36
C VAL A 40 -16.83 -11.03 5.06
N PHE A 41 -16.44 -12.30 5.15
CA PHE A 41 -16.42 -13.18 3.98
C PHE A 41 -17.82 -13.67 3.61
N ALA A 42 -18.08 -13.87 2.32
CA ALA A 42 -19.36 -14.37 1.80
C ALA A 42 -19.82 -15.65 2.52
N GLY A 43 -18.89 -16.58 2.80
CA GLY A 43 -19.19 -17.83 3.51
C GLY A 43 -19.66 -17.67 4.96
N ALA A 44 -19.45 -16.52 5.59
CA ALA A 44 -19.85 -16.23 6.97
C ALA A 44 -21.27 -15.66 7.09
N ILE A 45 -21.87 -15.21 6.00
CA ILE A 45 -23.18 -14.54 5.98
C ILE A 45 -24.31 -15.57 5.88
N SER A 46 -25.32 -15.42 6.73
CA SER A 46 -26.53 -16.25 6.71
C SER A 46 -27.58 -15.68 5.75
N ARG A 47 -27.82 -14.38 5.81
CA ARG A 47 -28.79 -13.68 4.96
C ARG A 47 -28.45 -12.19 4.88
N ILE A 48 -29.01 -11.53 3.88
CA ILE A 48 -28.96 -10.09 3.66
C ILE A 48 -30.41 -9.61 3.64
N GLU A 49 -30.71 -8.56 4.39
CA GLU A 49 -32.03 -7.93 4.48
C GLU A 49 -31.96 -6.59 3.74
N GLY A 50 -32.79 -6.44 2.71
CA GLY A 50 -32.66 -5.35 1.71
C GLY A 50 -31.91 -5.79 0.45
N ASN A 51 -31.67 -4.85 -0.47
CA ASN A 51 -30.99 -5.08 -1.75
C ASN A 51 -29.82 -4.10 -1.93
N PRO A 52 -28.74 -4.20 -1.12
CA PRO A 52 -27.62 -3.28 -1.22
C PRO A 52 -26.84 -3.47 -2.53
N ASN A 53 -26.46 -2.35 -3.14
CA ASN A 53 -25.54 -2.28 -4.26
C ASN A 53 -24.08 -2.20 -3.76
N THR A 54 -23.13 -2.32 -4.69
CA THR A 54 -21.72 -2.06 -4.37
C THR A 54 -21.55 -0.64 -3.85
N GLY A 55 -20.90 -0.49 -2.70
CA GLY A 55 -20.67 0.82 -2.08
C GLY A 55 -21.74 1.24 -1.08
N ASP A 56 -22.90 0.58 -1.06
CA ASP A 56 -23.93 0.88 -0.07
C ASP A 56 -23.43 0.55 1.35
N GLU A 57 -23.74 1.45 2.29
CA GLU A 57 -23.55 1.21 3.71
C GLU A 57 -24.50 0.11 4.19
N VAL A 58 -23.97 -0.81 4.99
CA VAL A 58 -24.73 -1.91 5.58
C VAL A 58 -24.39 -2.09 7.05
N ILE A 59 -25.37 -2.53 7.82
CA ILE A 59 -25.20 -2.89 9.23
C ILE A 59 -24.91 -4.38 9.34
N LEU A 60 -23.78 -4.75 9.95
CA LEU A 60 -23.46 -6.13 10.29
C LEU A 60 -24.09 -6.50 11.64
N LEU A 61 -24.78 -7.64 11.67
CA LEU A 61 -25.41 -8.19 12.88
C LEU A 61 -24.94 -9.59 13.21
N SER A 62 -25.01 -9.92 14.50
CA SER A 62 -24.88 -11.29 15.00
C SER A 62 -26.06 -12.17 14.55
N ASP A 63 -25.95 -13.48 14.74
CA ASP A 63 -27.05 -14.41 14.47
C ASP A 63 -28.28 -14.16 15.37
N LYS A 64 -28.10 -13.43 16.48
CA LYS A 64 -29.16 -12.99 17.40
C LYS A 64 -29.73 -11.61 17.08
N GLY A 65 -29.22 -10.95 16.03
CA GLY A 65 -29.67 -9.62 15.61
C GLY A 65 -29.02 -8.45 16.37
N GLU A 66 -27.97 -8.71 17.14
CA GLU A 66 -27.22 -7.68 17.86
C GLU A 66 -26.31 -6.91 16.87
N PHE A 67 -26.20 -5.58 17.04
CA PHE A 67 -25.29 -4.74 16.27
C PHE A 67 -23.83 -5.18 16.46
N ILE A 68 -23.05 -5.14 15.38
CA ILE A 68 -21.61 -5.37 15.40
C ILE A 68 -20.85 -4.18 14.84
N ALA A 69 -21.15 -3.76 13.61
CA ALA A 69 -20.39 -2.75 12.88
C ALA A 69 -21.13 -2.25 11.64
N HIS A 70 -20.76 -1.06 11.18
CA HIS A 70 -21.09 -0.53 9.86
C HIS A 70 -19.97 -0.85 8.85
N GLY A 71 -20.37 -1.14 7.62
CA GLY A 71 -19.43 -1.44 6.54
C GLY A 71 -19.97 -1.12 5.16
N LEU A 72 -19.11 -1.23 4.15
CA LEU A 72 -19.50 -1.08 2.75
C LEU A 72 -19.65 -2.46 2.11
N TYR A 73 -20.74 -2.65 1.36
CA TYR A 73 -21.07 -3.91 0.70
C TYR A 73 -20.47 -4.01 -0.71
N ASN A 74 -20.04 -5.21 -1.11
CA ASN A 74 -19.70 -5.53 -2.50
C ASN A 74 -20.22 -6.94 -2.87
N PRO A 75 -21.28 -7.06 -3.69
CA PRO A 75 -21.86 -8.34 -4.09
C PRO A 75 -20.93 -9.21 -4.96
N ASN A 76 -19.87 -8.62 -5.53
CA ASN A 76 -18.96 -9.32 -6.42
C ASN A 76 -17.68 -9.79 -5.73
N SER A 77 -17.42 -9.35 -4.49
CA SER A 77 -16.23 -9.77 -3.72
C SER A 77 -16.51 -10.97 -2.81
N ASN A 78 -15.48 -11.79 -2.60
CA ASN A 78 -15.48 -12.78 -1.53
C ASN A 78 -15.39 -12.12 -0.14
N ILE A 79 -14.76 -10.95 -0.03
CA ILE A 79 -14.87 -10.06 1.12
C ILE A 79 -16.14 -9.22 0.89
N ARG A 80 -17.28 -9.78 1.29
CA ARG A 80 -18.61 -9.28 0.98
C ARG A 80 -18.92 -7.93 1.65
N VAL A 81 -18.38 -7.73 2.85
CA VAL A 81 -18.46 -6.44 3.57
C VAL A 81 -17.08 -6.11 4.13
N ARG A 82 -16.64 -4.88 3.92
CA ARG A 82 -15.50 -4.29 4.65
C ARG A 82 -16.06 -3.36 5.71
N LEU A 83 -15.67 -3.58 6.96
CA LEU A 83 -16.15 -2.83 8.13
C LEU A 83 -15.24 -1.63 8.40
N TYR A 84 -15.84 -0.52 8.79
CA TYR A 84 -15.15 0.75 9.01
C TYR A 84 -15.52 1.42 10.33
N SER A 85 -16.70 1.14 10.88
CA SER A 85 -17.09 1.63 12.21
C SER A 85 -17.69 0.52 13.07
N TRP A 86 -17.33 0.51 14.35
CA TRP A 86 -17.91 -0.34 15.38
C TRP A 86 -18.78 0.45 16.36
N ALA A 87 -19.02 1.73 16.08
CA ALA A 87 -19.92 2.57 16.86
C ALA A 87 -21.30 2.59 16.17
N GLU A 88 -22.35 2.22 16.91
CA GLU A 88 -23.71 2.12 16.35
C GLU A 88 -24.23 3.44 15.79
N THR A 89 -23.79 4.57 16.37
CA THR A 89 -24.24 5.92 16.02
C THR A 89 -23.37 6.62 14.97
N GLU A 90 -22.25 6.02 14.53
CA GLU A 90 -21.35 6.64 13.56
C GLU A 90 -21.72 6.20 12.13
N THR A 91 -21.98 7.16 11.25
CA THR A 91 -22.33 6.97 9.84
C THR A 91 -21.07 6.93 8.96
N LEU A 92 -21.11 6.21 7.84
CA LEU A 92 -19.98 6.14 6.90
C LEU A 92 -19.97 7.31 5.90
N ASP A 93 -20.06 8.53 6.43
CA ASP A 93 -20.09 9.77 5.66
C ASP A 93 -18.69 10.34 5.35
N ASP A 94 -18.67 11.43 4.60
CA ASP A 94 -17.45 12.12 4.17
C ASP A 94 -16.62 12.67 5.34
N SER A 95 -17.23 12.96 6.49
CA SER A 95 -16.53 13.41 7.70
C SER A 95 -15.70 12.27 8.29
N LEU A 96 -16.27 11.06 8.34
CA LEU A 96 -15.55 9.87 8.80
C LEU A 96 -14.31 9.63 7.92
N TRP A 97 -14.48 9.59 6.59
CA TRP A 97 -13.39 9.31 5.66
C TRP A 97 -12.27 10.34 5.78
N THR A 98 -12.63 11.62 5.83
CA THR A 98 -11.68 12.72 6.05
C THR A 98 -10.95 12.58 7.38
N SER A 99 -11.65 12.24 8.46
CA SER A 99 -11.03 12.02 9.77
C SER A 99 -10.04 10.85 9.76
N ARG A 100 -10.35 9.74 9.09
CA ARG A 100 -9.43 8.59 8.98
C ARG A 100 -8.19 8.93 8.15
N LEU A 101 -8.37 9.68 7.06
CA LEU A 101 -7.24 10.16 6.26
C LEU A 101 -6.33 11.08 7.09
N GLU A 102 -6.89 12.02 7.85
CA GLU A 102 -6.10 12.89 8.73
C GLU A 102 -5.38 12.08 9.81
N GLN A 103 -6.05 11.13 10.47
CA GLN A 103 -5.42 10.24 11.45
C GLN A 103 -4.21 9.49 10.86
N ALA A 104 -4.34 8.98 9.63
CA ALA A 104 -3.26 8.29 8.95
C ALA A 104 -2.08 9.24 8.64
N VAL A 105 -2.36 10.46 8.19
CA VAL A 105 -1.36 11.51 7.92
C VAL A 105 -0.65 11.92 9.21
N THR A 106 -1.40 12.27 10.26
CA THR A 106 -0.86 12.69 11.56
C THR A 106 0.07 11.62 12.13
N LEU A 107 -0.28 10.33 12.05
CA LEU A 107 0.61 9.26 12.49
C LEU A 107 1.96 9.31 11.77
N ARG A 108 2.00 9.57 10.45
CA ARG A 108 3.26 9.65 9.70
C ARG A 108 4.04 10.91 10.03
N GLU A 109 3.37 12.01 10.37
CA GLU A 109 4.01 13.22 10.88
C GLU A 109 4.67 12.95 12.24
N GLU A 110 3.95 12.35 13.18
CA GLU A 110 4.44 12.05 14.54
C GLU A 110 5.65 11.11 14.53
N VAL A 111 5.72 10.16 13.60
CA VAL A 111 6.87 9.26 13.46
C VAL A 111 7.96 9.79 12.51
N GLY A 112 7.89 11.06 12.08
CA GLY A 112 8.92 11.72 11.29
C GLY A 112 9.01 11.28 9.82
N LEU A 113 8.01 10.58 9.29
CA LEU A 113 8.01 10.07 7.91
C LEU A 113 7.65 11.13 6.85
N LEU A 114 7.12 12.28 7.28
CA LEU A 114 6.79 13.41 6.39
C LEU A 114 7.88 14.48 6.33
N GLU A 115 9.00 14.29 7.03
CA GLU A 115 10.18 15.15 6.90
C GLU A 115 10.80 15.08 5.50
N ASN A 116 11.52 16.12 5.08
CA ASN A 116 12.15 16.23 3.76
C ASN A 116 11.16 15.96 2.61
N PHE A 117 9.98 16.58 2.69
CA PHE A 117 8.83 16.30 1.83
C PHE A 117 9.19 16.15 0.35
N GLU A 118 10.01 17.03 -0.22
CA GLU A 118 10.35 17.06 -1.66
C GLU A 118 11.14 15.83 -2.14
N THR A 119 11.98 15.25 -1.27
CA THR A 119 12.91 14.19 -1.66
C THR A 119 12.58 12.85 -1.02
N SER A 120 11.80 12.82 0.06
CA SER A 120 11.44 11.60 0.77
C SER A 120 10.12 10.99 0.29
N GLY A 121 9.77 9.84 0.86
CA GLY A 121 8.58 9.10 0.50
C GLY A 121 8.24 8.05 1.54
N CYS A 122 6.95 7.77 1.68
CA CYS A 122 6.44 6.89 2.74
C CYS A 122 5.08 6.32 2.34
N ARG A 123 4.68 5.23 2.98
CA ARG A 123 3.30 4.79 2.95
C ARG A 123 2.46 5.69 3.83
N LEU A 124 1.63 6.52 3.22
CA LEU A 124 0.74 7.45 3.90
C LEU A 124 -0.51 6.76 4.44
N VAL A 125 -1.10 5.85 3.67
CA VAL A 125 -2.26 5.05 4.09
C VAL A 125 -1.98 3.58 3.80
N PHE A 126 -2.22 2.73 4.80
CA PHE A 126 -2.00 1.29 4.78
C PHE A 126 -3.25 0.48 5.14
N SER A 127 -4.29 0.71 4.34
CA SER A 127 -5.50 -0.10 4.28
C SER A 127 -6.16 -0.26 5.66
N GLU A 128 -6.45 -1.49 6.07
CA GLU A 128 -7.13 -1.80 7.34
C GLU A 128 -6.37 -1.27 8.56
N SER A 129 -5.04 -1.18 8.50
CA SER A 129 -4.21 -0.70 9.61
C SER A 129 -4.47 0.77 9.91
N ASP A 130 -4.91 1.53 8.91
CA ASP A 130 -5.30 2.94 9.01
C ASP A 130 -6.82 3.12 8.94
N GLN A 131 -7.59 2.06 9.22
CA GLN A 131 -9.06 2.07 9.22
C GLN A 131 -9.68 2.45 7.87
N LEU A 132 -8.91 2.33 6.78
CA LEU A 132 -9.31 2.59 5.40
C LEU A 132 -9.19 1.30 4.59
N SER A 133 -9.81 0.22 5.09
CA SER A 133 -9.81 -1.12 4.50
C SER A 133 -10.02 -1.07 2.99
N GLY A 134 -9.02 -1.47 2.22
CA GLY A 134 -9.06 -1.47 0.77
C GLY A 134 -8.36 -0.28 0.09
N LEU A 135 -7.76 0.65 0.82
CA LEU A 135 -7.02 1.80 0.27
C LEU A 135 -5.55 1.78 0.69
N THR A 136 -4.64 1.91 -0.26
CA THR A 136 -3.24 2.23 0.05
C THR A 136 -2.81 3.47 -0.70
N ILE A 137 -2.06 4.34 -0.03
CA ILE A 137 -1.49 5.55 -0.61
C ILE A 137 -0.01 5.59 -0.26
N ASP A 138 0.85 5.55 -1.27
CA ASP A 138 2.28 5.80 -1.13
C ASP A 138 2.57 7.22 -1.64
N ARG A 139 3.39 7.97 -0.91
CA ARG A 139 3.85 9.32 -1.26
C ARG A 139 5.31 9.26 -1.70
N TYR A 140 5.64 9.93 -2.80
CA TYR A 140 6.99 10.10 -3.31
C TYR A 140 7.19 11.58 -3.69
N GLY A 141 7.85 12.35 -2.83
CA GLY A 141 7.92 13.80 -3.03
C GLY A 141 6.51 14.41 -2.97
N ALA A 142 6.22 15.20 -4.00
CA ALA A 142 4.91 15.80 -4.27
C ALA A 142 3.96 14.90 -5.10
N TRP A 143 4.31 13.65 -5.38
CA TRP A 143 3.46 12.71 -6.12
C TRP A 143 2.87 11.65 -5.19
N PHE A 144 1.63 11.26 -5.47
CA PHE A 144 0.89 10.26 -4.71
C PHE A 144 0.51 9.10 -5.62
N LEU A 145 0.75 7.89 -5.13
CA LEU A 145 0.32 6.67 -5.77
C LEU A 145 -0.82 6.07 -4.96
N VAL A 146 -2.02 6.07 -5.54
CA VAL A 146 -3.24 5.53 -4.93
C VAL A 146 -3.49 4.14 -5.48
N GLN A 147 -3.86 3.20 -4.61
CA GLN A 147 -4.34 1.89 -5.03
C GLN A 147 -5.59 1.51 -4.26
N PHE A 148 -6.60 1.06 -4.99
CA PHE A 148 -7.80 0.47 -4.42
C PHE A 148 -7.77 -1.05 -4.56
N SER A 149 -8.07 -1.72 -3.46
CA SER A 149 -8.41 -3.15 -3.40
C SER A 149 -9.83 -3.39 -2.89
N SER A 150 -10.62 -2.32 -2.76
CA SER A 150 -12.06 -2.36 -2.54
C SER A 150 -12.74 -1.50 -3.59
N LEU A 151 -13.63 -2.09 -4.39
CA LEU A 151 -14.46 -1.36 -5.34
C LEU A 151 -15.48 -0.44 -4.63
N ALA A 152 -15.95 -0.85 -3.44
CA ALA A 152 -16.85 -0.04 -2.65
C ALA A 152 -16.17 1.25 -2.17
N LEU A 153 -14.95 1.14 -1.62
CA LEU A 153 -14.20 2.32 -1.16
C LEU A 153 -13.69 3.19 -2.32
N SER A 154 -13.44 2.63 -3.51
CA SER A 154 -13.01 3.42 -4.67
C SER A 154 -14.04 4.45 -5.13
N GLN A 155 -15.32 4.29 -4.74
CA GLN A 155 -16.33 5.32 -4.99
C GLN A 155 -16.08 6.62 -4.21
N LYS A 156 -15.20 6.60 -3.19
CA LYS A 156 -14.76 7.77 -2.42
C LYS A 156 -13.52 8.44 -3.02
N GLN A 157 -13.15 8.10 -4.26
CA GLN A 157 -11.94 8.59 -4.91
C GLN A 157 -11.87 10.13 -4.94
N ASP A 158 -12.96 10.82 -5.29
CA ASP A 158 -12.95 12.28 -5.40
C ASP A 158 -12.70 12.97 -4.05
N LEU A 159 -13.26 12.42 -2.97
CA LEU A 159 -12.97 12.88 -1.61
C LEU A 159 -11.49 12.68 -1.25
N ILE A 160 -10.93 11.52 -1.57
CA ILE A 160 -9.51 11.22 -1.30
C ILE A 160 -8.60 12.17 -2.08
N ILE A 161 -8.89 12.41 -3.36
CA ILE A 161 -8.17 13.38 -4.19
C ILE A 161 -8.26 14.78 -3.58
N GLY A 162 -9.47 15.22 -3.22
CA GLY A 162 -9.70 16.53 -2.59
C GLY A 162 -8.91 16.70 -1.29
N PHE A 163 -8.92 15.68 -0.43
CA PHE A 163 -8.14 15.67 0.81
C PHE A 163 -6.64 15.81 0.55
N LEU A 164 -6.07 15.00 -0.37
CA LEU A 164 -4.64 15.05 -0.66
C LEU A 164 -4.19 16.42 -1.17
N LYS A 165 -5.00 17.05 -2.03
CA LYS A 165 -4.73 18.40 -2.57
C LYS A 165 -4.84 19.49 -1.51
N ALA A 166 -5.78 19.35 -0.58
CA ALA A 166 -5.93 20.29 0.51
C ALA A 166 -4.79 20.17 1.53
N ARG A 167 -4.32 18.94 1.79
CA ARG A 167 -3.32 18.66 2.83
C ARG A 167 -1.87 18.80 2.37
N PHE A 168 -1.61 18.64 1.07
CA PHE A 168 -0.26 18.64 0.50
C PHE A 168 -0.16 19.48 -0.77
N PRO A 169 1.02 20.04 -1.08
CA PRO A 169 1.29 20.65 -2.38
C PRO A 169 1.48 19.56 -3.46
N ALA A 170 0.43 18.78 -3.71
CA ALA A 170 0.47 17.65 -4.63
C ALA A 170 0.67 18.13 -6.08
N LYS A 171 1.68 17.60 -6.76
CA LYS A 171 1.90 17.80 -8.20
C LYS A 171 1.09 16.83 -9.04
N GLY A 172 0.89 15.60 -8.56
CA GLY A 172 0.18 14.58 -9.29
C GLY A 172 -0.30 13.44 -8.41
N ILE A 173 -1.47 12.90 -8.75
CA ILE A 173 -2.06 11.74 -8.09
C ILE A 173 -2.29 10.67 -9.16
N TRP A 174 -1.59 9.55 -9.03
CA TRP A 174 -1.63 8.44 -9.97
C TRP A 174 -2.35 7.25 -9.36
N LEU A 175 -3.32 6.69 -10.09
CA LEU A 175 -3.97 5.45 -9.73
C LEU A 175 -3.21 4.27 -10.31
N ARG A 176 -2.92 3.27 -9.46
CA ARG A 176 -2.28 2.03 -9.88
C ARG A 176 -3.06 0.81 -9.46
N THR A 177 -3.18 -0.14 -10.37
CA THR A 177 -3.94 -1.37 -10.21
C THR A 177 -3.03 -2.59 -10.17
N GLU A 178 -3.22 -3.46 -9.18
CA GLU A 178 -2.50 -4.73 -9.14
C GLU A 178 -3.19 -5.76 -10.05
N LYS A 179 -2.43 -6.32 -11.00
CA LYS A 179 -2.89 -7.45 -11.83
C LYS A 179 -3.28 -8.62 -10.91
N GLY A 180 -4.53 -9.09 -11.02
CA GLY A 180 -5.10 -10.21 -10.25
C GLY A 180 -6.10 -9.79 -9.15
N ARG A 181 -6.08 -8.54 -8.66
CA ARG A 181 -7.13 -8.04 -7.75
C ARG A 181 -8.41 -7.62 -8.48
N ARG A 182 -8.30 -7.33 -9.78
CA ARG A 182 -9.42 -6.91 -10.64
C ARG A 182 -10.57 -7.91 -10.62
N GLU A 183 -10.26 -9.18 -10.89
CA GLU A 183 -11.26 -10.25 -10.97
C GLU A 183 -11.89 -10.59 -9.62
N ALA A 184 -11.11 -10.50 -8.53
CA ALA A 184 -11.58 -10.87 -7.19
C ALA A 184 -12.55 -9.86 -6.56
N GLU A 185 -12.51 -8.59 -6.99
CA GLU A 185 -13.34 -7.49 -6.45
C GLU A 185 -14.30 -6.91 -7.50
N GLY A 186 -14.20 -7.34 -8.77
CA GLY A 186 -14.94 -6.76 -9.90
C GLY A 186 -14.44 -5.37 -10.31
N LEU A 187 -13.17 -5.04 -10.05
CA LEU A 187 -12.58 -3.74 -10.40
C LEU A 187 -12.22 -3.70 -11.89
N GLU A 188 -12.91 -2.88 -12.67
CA GLU A 188 -12.53 -2.50 -14.05
C GLU A 188 -11.69 -1.22 -14.07
N ILE A 189 -10.73 -1.11 -13.16
CA ILE A 189 -9.85 0.05 -13.07
C ILE A 189 -8.55 -0.25 -13.84
N SER A 190 -8.10 0.72 -14.63
CA SER A 190 -6.76 0.73 -15.24
C SER A 190 -5.88 1.78 -14.58
N ASP A 191 -4.56 1.61 -14.70
CA ASP A 191 -3.61 2.64 -14.27
C ASP A 191 -3.89 3.94 -15.04
N GLN A 192 -4.01 5.06 -14.32
CA GLN A 192 -4.37 6.35 -14.92
C GLN A 192 -3.98 7.51 -14.02
N LEU A 193 -3.85 8.69 -14.61
CA LEU A 193 -3.76 9.95 -13.90
C LEU A 193 -5.13 10.29 -13.30
N LEU A 194 -5.17 10.60 -12.00
CA LEU A 194 -6.37 11.05 -11.31
C LEU A 194 -6.47 12.57 -11.25
N ASP A 195 -5.36 13.24 -10.95
CA ASP A 195 -5.30 14.70 -10.84
C ASP A 195 -3.85 15.19 -11.03
N GLY A 196 -3.69 16.41 -11.54
CA GLY A 196 -2.39 17.08 -11.67
C GLY A 196 -1.58 16.58 -12.87
N GLU A 197 -0.30 16.31 -12.64
CA GLU A 197 0.69 15.89 -13.64
C GLU A 197 1.00 14.39 -13.53
N GLU A 198 1.33 13.77 -14.66
CA GLU A 198 1.88 12.41 -14.63
C GLU A 198 3.21 12.37 -13.85
N PRO A 199 3.47 11.30 -13.08
CA PRO A 199 4.74 11.15 -12.39
C PRO A 199 5.91 11.10 -13.41
N PRO A 200 7.05 11.73 -13.10
CA PRO A 200 8.20 11.71 -13.98
C PRO A 200 8.67 10.27 -14.21
N ALA A 201 9.14 9.98 -15.42
CA ALA A 201 9.60 8.63 -15.80
C ALA A 201 10.69 8.10 -14.86
N HIS A 202 11.56 9.01 -14.41
CA HIS A 202 12.60 8.78 -13.41
C HIS A 202 12.42 9.76 -12.25
N PHE A 203 12.21 9.21 -11.05
CA PHE A 203 12.11 9.97 -9.81
C PHE A 203 13.28 9.59 -8.90
N PHE A 204 13.84 10.56 -8.18
CA PHE A 204 14.86 10.31 -7.17
C PHE A 204 14.25 10.45 -5.77
N LEU A 205 14.24 9.34 -5.04
CA LEU A 205 13.90 9.31 -3.64
C LEU A 205 15.17 9.41 -2.80
N GLU A 206 15.13 10.13 -1.70
CA GLU A 206 16.13 10.07 -0.64
C GLU A 206 15.57 9.34 0.57
N GLU A 207 16.27 8.30 1.01
CA GLU A 207 15.99 7.60 2.26
C GLU A 207 17.30 7.37 3.00
N ASN A 208 17.37 7.79 4.27
CA ASN A 208 18.57 7.66 5.11
C ASN A 208 19.83 8.32 4.49
N GLY A 209 19.66 9.46 3.79
CA GLY A 209 20.75 10.14 3.09
C GLY A 209 21.27 9.39 1.85
N ILE A 210 20.55 8.37 1.37
CA ILE A 210 20.88 7.62 0.16
C ILE A 210 19.85 7.95 -0.91
N ARG A 211 20.32 8.24 -2.13
CA ARG A 211 19.46 8.56 -3.26
C ARG A 211 19.16 7.31 -4.10
N TYR A 212 17.92 7.13 -4.50
CA TYR A 212 17.43 5.99 -5.28
C TYR A 212 16.68 6.48 -6.52
N GLY A 213 17.13 6.07 -7.70
CA GLY A 213 16.34 6.16 -8.91
C GLY A 213 15.22 5.12 -8.90
N MET A 214 14.00 5.57 -9.21
CA MET A 214 12.81 4.72 -9.32
C MET A 214 11.84 5.19 -10.41
N SER A 215 10.88 4.33 -10.73
CA SER A 215 9.76 4.66 -11.60
C SER A 215 8.44 4.25 -10.94
N MET A 216 7.55 5.23 -10.74
CA MET A 216 6.22 4.98 -10.17
C MET A 216 5.32 4.20 -11.13
N VAL A 217 5.49 4.38 -12.44
CA VAL A 217 4.67 3.77 -13.49
C VAL A 217 5.12 2.34 -13.77
N THR A 218 6.43 2.11 -13.96
CA THR A 218 6.94 0.80 -14.43
C THR A 218 7.63 -0.04 -13.35
N GLY A 219 8.01 0.56 -12.21
CA GLY A 219 8.66 -0.15 -11.11
C GLY A 219 7.76 -1.19 -10.44
N GLN A 220 8.32 -2.19 -9.77
CA GLN A 220 7.52 -3.22 -9.09
C GLN A 220 6.76 -2.64 -7.88
N LYS A 221 5.64 -3.28 -7.49
CA LYS A 221 4.69 -2.81 -6.46
C LYS A 221 4.21 -1.38 -6.76
N THR A 222 4.74 -0.40 -6.02
CA THR A 222 4.44 1.02 -6.07
C THR A 222 5.63 1.84 -6.58
N GLY A 223 6.68 1.17 -7.04
CA GLY A 223 7.93 1.77 -7.54
C GLY A 223 9.12 1.49 -6.63
N PHE A 224 8.90 1.36 -5.31
CA PHE A 224 9.94 1.11 -4.32
C PHE A 224 9.42 0.42 -3.06
N TYR A 225 10.25 -0.43 -2.46
CA TYR A 225 9.94 -1.18 -1.24
C TYR A 225 10.14 -0.30 0.00
N LEU A 226 9.16 0.58 0.26
CA LEU A 226 9.12 1.45 1.44
C LEU A 226 9.00 0.67 2.76
N ASP A 227 8.42 -0.54 2.70
CA ASP A 227 8.28 -1.47 3.83
C ASP A 227 9.63 -1.97 4.39
N GLN A 228 10.70 -1.91 3.59
CA GLN A 228 12.04 -2.36 3.98
C GLN A 228 12.92 -1.25 4.58
N ARG A 229 12.42 -0.02 4.76
CA ARG A 229 13.21 1.14 5.25
C ARG A 229 14.02 0.82 6.51
N GLU A 230 13.33 0.40 7.57
CA GLU A 230 13.97 0.14 8.86
C GLU A 230 14.85 -1.11 8.82
N ASN A 231 14.47 -2.10 8.02
CA ASN A 231 15.25 -3.33 7.85
C ASN A 231 16.59 -3.05 7.17
N ARG A 232 16.63 -2.13 6.21
CA ARG A 232 17.88 -1.70 5.56
C ARG A 232 18.87 -1.10 6.56
N LEU A 233 18.41 -0.23 7.45
CA LEU A 233 19.25 0.34 8.52
C LEU A 233 19.62 -0.70 9.57
N ALA A 234 18.67 -1.56 9.97
CA ALA A 234 18.91 -2.59 10.96
C ALA A 234 19.97 -3.59 10.46
N ALA A 235 19.88 -4.03 9.21
CA ALA A 235 20.86 -4.93 8.58
C ALA A 235 22.26 -4.29 8.55
N ALA A 236 22.36 -3.01 8.20
CA ALA A 236 23.63 -2.30 8.10
C ALA A 236 24.48 -2.38 9.38
N ARG A 237 23.85 -2.41 10.57
CA ARG A 237 24.54 -2.47 11.88
C ARG A 237 25.45 -3.69 12.05
N TYR A 238 25.25 -4.75 11.26
CA TYR A 238 25.97 -6.01 11.37
C TYR A 238 27.09 -6.19 10.33
N LEU A 239 27.32 -5.22 9.44
CA LEU A 239 28.10 -5.45 8.22
C LEU A 239 29.50 -4.82 8.22
N LYS A 240 29.95 -4.26 9.35
CA LYS A 240 31.21 -3.52 9.42
C LYS A 240 32.40 -4.39 8.99
N ASN A 241 33.13 -3.93 7.97
CA ASN A 241 34.28 -4.61 7.35
C ASN A 241 33.97 -5.98 6.74
N HIS A 242 32.70 -6.35 6.55
CA HIS A 242 32.34 -7.65 5.98
C HIS A 242 32.43 -7.66 4.45
N ARG A 243 32.81 -8.80 3.87
CA ARG A 243 32.48 -9.18 2.50
C ARG A 243 31.07 -9.78 2.48
N THR A 244 30.11 -9.03 1.94
CA THR A 244 28.69 -9.39 2.01
C THR A 244 28.16 -9.93 0.69
N LEU A 245 27.35 -10.99 0.74
CA LEU A 245 26.52 -11.45 -0.39
C LEU A 245 25.08 -10.95 -0.20
N GLU A 246 24.48 -10.37 -1.23
CA GLU A 246 23.06 -10.02 -1.27
C GLU A 246 22.37 -10.78 -2.39
N LEU A 247 21.30 -11.51 -2.10
CA LEU A 247 20.48 -12.19 -3.09
C LEU A 247 19.08 -11.60 -3.12
N HIS A 248 18.51 -11.50 -4.33
CA HIS A 248 17.26 -10.78 -4.59
C HIS A 248 17.41 -9.28 -4.32
N CYS A 249 18.53 -8.71 -4.78
CA CYS A 249 18.90 -7.33 -4.45
C CYS A 249 17.96 -6.27 -5.04
N TYR A 250 17.13 -6.64 -6.04
CA TYR A 250 16.32 -5.71 -6.80
C TYR A 250 17.15 -4.50 -7.26
N THR A 251 16.80 -3.28 -6.85
CA THR A 251 17.50 -2.04 -7.18
C THR A 251 18.63 -1.66 -6.21
N GLY A 252 19.12 -2.64 -5.43
CA GLY A 252 20.35 -2.57 -4.62
C GLY A 252 20.19 -1.94 -3.25
N ALA A 253 18.97 -1.71 -2.77
CA ALA A 253 18.75 -0.85 -1.61
C ALA A 253 19.44 -1.32 -0.33
N PHE A 254 19.55 -2.64 -0.08
CA PHE A 254 20.34 -3.13 1.05
C PHE A 254 21.85 -3.00 0.81
N ALA A 255 22.39 -3.33 -0.38
CA ALA A 255 23.82 -3.13 -0.67
C ALA A 255 24.27 -1.67 -0.48
N LEU A 256 23.47 -0.70 -0.92
CA LEU A 256 23.78 0.72 -0.72
C LEU A 256 23.86 1.06 0.79
N ASN A 257 22.90 0.58 1.60
CA ASN A 257 22.92 0.77 3.06
C ASN A 257 24.09 0.03 3.72
N ALA A 258 24.43 -1.17 3.24
CA ALA A 258 25.56 -1.95 3.74
C ALA A 258 26.88 -1.19 3.59
N ILE A 259 27.08 -0.49 2.48
CA ILE A 259 28.28 0.33 2.25
C ILE A 259 28.23 1.63 3.06
N ILE A 260 27.15 2.41 2.94
CA ILE A 260 27.07 3.79 3.47
C ILE A 260 26.92 3.80 4.99
N HIS A 261 25.99 3.01 5.53
CA HIS A 261 25.70 2.97 6.95
C HIS A 261 26.39 1.81 7.66
N GLY A 262 26.60 0.69 6.96
CA GLY A 262 27.17 -0.52 7.53
C GLY A 262 28.69 -0.60 7.47
N GLN A 263 29.35 0.24 6.67
CA GLN A 263 30.81 0.20 6.44
C GLN A 263 31.30 -1.19 5.98
N ALA A 264 30.47 -1.93 5.22
CA ALA A 264 30.87 -3.20 4.62
C ALA A 264 32.06 -3.02 3.69
N GLN A 265 33.01 -3.96 3.70
CA GLN A 265 34.21 -3.87 2.86
C GLN A 265 33.82 -3.87 1.37
N SER A 266 32.99 -4.84 0.99
CA SER A 266 32.43 -4.96 -0.35
C SER A 266 31.10 -5.72 -0.30
N VAL A 267 30.28 -5.52 -1.33
CA VAL A 267 29.03 -6.27 -1.50
C VAL A 267 28.98 -6.87 -2.91
N LEU A 268 28.64 -8.16 -2.97
CA LEU A 268 28.30 -8.85 -4.21
C LEU A 268 26.80 -9.10 -4.22
N SER A 269 26.10 -8.53 -5.18
CA SER A 269 24.63 -8.51 -5.23
C SER A 269 24.11 -9.20 -6.47
N TYR A 270 23.10 -10.07 -6.30
CA TYR A 270 22.42 -10.75 -7.40
C TYR A 270 20.92 -10.51 -7.43
N ASP A 271 20.40 -10.36 -8.65
CA ASP A 271 18.98 -10.41 -8.95
C ASP A 271 18.74 -11.18 -10.26
N SER A 272 17.56 -11.76 -10.41
CA SER A 272 17.17 -12.45 -11.65
C SER A 272 16.87 -11.51 -12.82
N SER A 273 16.63 -10.21 -12.54
CA SER A 273 16.22 -9.21 -13.53
C SER A 273 17.37 -8.29 -13.92
N GLN A 274 17.80 -8.37 -15.18
CA GLN A 274 18.85 -7.48 -15.71
C GLN A 274 18.48 -5.99 -15.55
N SER A 275 17.23 -5.62 -15.80
CA SER A 275 16.77 -4.24 -15.60
C SER A 275 16.85 -3.75 -14.16
N ALA A 276 16.73 -4.66 -13.18
CA ALA A 276 16.90 -4.31 -11.77
C ALA A 276 18.38 -4.10 -11.44
N ILE A 277 19.25 -4.94 -11.98
CA ILE A 277 20.71 -4.81 -11.89
C ILE A 277 21.21 -3.52 -12.53
N ASP A 278 20.69 -3.15 -13.70
CA ASP A 278 21.05 -1.89 -14.37
C ASP A 278 20.67 -0.69 -13.49
N GLN A 279 19.46 -0.71 -12.90
CA GLN A 279 19.02 0.34 -11.98
C GLN A 279 19.81 0.35 -10.66
N ALA A 280 20.17 -0.82 -10.12
CA ALA A 280 21.00 -0.94 -8.93
C ALA A 280 22.40 -0.37 -9.14
N THR A 281 22.98 -0.63 -10.32
CA THR A 281 24.27 -0.09 -10.75
C THR A 281 24.19 1.44 -10.83
N ALA A 282 23.17 1.97 -11.52
CA ALA A 282 22.95 3.42 -11.60
C ALA A 282 22.73 4.06 -10.21
N ASN A 283 22.06 3.37 -9.28
CA ASN A 283 21.90 3.84 -7.90
C ASN A 283 23.24 3.88 -7.15
N ALA A 284 24.11 2.88 -7.31
CA ALA A 284 25.42 2.90 -6.67
C ALA A 284 26.34 3.99 -7.25
N GLU A 285 26.27 4.24 -8.56
CA GLU A 285 26.96 5.36 -9.21
C GLU A 285 26.45 6.71 -8.72
N LEU A 286 25.13 6.87 -8.61
CA LEU A 286 24.48 8.08 -8.10
C LEU A 286 24.95 8.47 -6.69
N ASN A 287 25.33 7.48 -5.87
CA ASN A 287 25.84 7.68 -4.52
C ASN A 287 27.37 7.59 -4.40
N GLY A 288 28.09 7.54 -5.54
CA GLY A 288 29.56 7.56 -5.56
C GLY A 288 30.24 6.30 -4.99
N ILE A 289 29.54 5.16 -4.96
CA ILE A 289 30.02 3.89 -4.36
C ILE A 289 30.04 2.71 -5.34
N GLY A 290 29.91 2.97 -6.64
CA GLY A 290 29.87 1.94 -7.68
C GLY A 290 31.09 1.01 -7.72
N ASN A 291 32.24 1.45 -7.20
CA ASN A 291 33.45 0.62 -7.13
C ASN A 291 33.49 -0.33 -5.91
N ARG A 292 32.54 -0.24 -4.98
CA ARG A 292 32.48 -1.08 -3.76
C ARG A 292 31.39 -2.15 -3.81
N ILE A 293 30.50 -2.07 -4.79
CA ILE A 293 29.40 -3.02 -4.98
C ILE A 293 29.51 -3.61 -6.38
N ARG A 294 29.42 -4.93 -6.48
CA ARG A 294 29.34 -5.64 -7.76
C ARG A 294 27.93 -6.21 -7.92
N PHE A 295 27.20 -5.75 -8.92
CA PHE A 295 25.88 -6.27 -9.26
C PHE A 295 25.96 -7.27 -10.42
N GLN A 296 25.24 -8.37 -10.32
CA GLN A 296 25.22 -9.43 -11.34
C GLN A 296 23.83 -10.03 -11.51
N THR A 297 23.49 -10.36 -12.75
CA THR A 297 22.25 -11.08 -13.03
C THR A 297 22.44 -12.57 -12.75
N GLY A 298 21.58 -13.14 -11.90
CA GLY A 298 21.66 -14.55 -11.52
C GLY A 298 20.45 -15.01 -10.69
N LYS A 299 20.11 -16.29 -10.81
CA LYS A 299 19.08 -16.92 -9.96
C LYS A 299 19.72 -17.33 -8.63
N ALA A 300 19.15 -16.88 -7.51
CA ALA A 300 19.69 -17.10 -6.17
C ALA A 300 20.12 -18.55 -5.89
N TYR A 301 19.26 -19.53 -6.15
CA TYR A 301 19.60 -20.95 -5.95
C TYR A 301 20.79 -21.42 -6.79
N ALA A 302 20.89 -21.01 -8.06
CA ALA A 302 21.99 -21.40 -8.93
C ALA A 302 23.32 -20.76 -8.48
N VAL A 303 23.27 -19.49 -8.07
CA VAL A 303 24.43 -18.77 -7.51
C VAL A 303 24.91 -19.43 -6.22
N LEU A 304 23.99 -19.81 -5.33
CA LEU A 304 24.34 -20.50 -4.08
C LEU A 304 24.97 -21.88 -4.33
N GLU A 305 24.44 -22.67 -5.28
CA GLU A 305 25.04 -23.97 -5.63
C GLU A 305 26.43 -23.80 -6.26
N GLN A 306 26.62 -22.77 -7.09
CA GLN A 306 27.95 -22.43 -7.64
C GLN A 306 28.93 -22.11 -6.52
N PHE A 307 28.61 -21.16 -5.63
CA PHE A 307 29.50 -20.78 -4.53
C PHE A 307 29.78 -21.94 -3.58
N LYS A 308 28.80 -22.80 -3.33
CA LYS A 308 28.99 -24.03 -2.56
C LYS A 308 29.98 -24.99 -3.23
N ALA A 309 29.90 -25.16 -4.54
CA ALA A 309 30.83 -26.00 -5.30
C ALA A 309 32.26 -25.41 -5.35
N GLU A 310 32.37 -24.08 -5.38
CA GLU A 310 33.64 -23.34 -5.38
C GLU A 310 34.25 -23.20 -3.97
N GLY A 311 33.50 -23.51 -2.91
CA GLY A 311 33.92 -23.31 -1.52
C GLY A 311 33.98 -21.84 -1.10
N GLU A 312 33.28 -20.97 -1.83
CA GLU A 312 33.25 -19.52 -1.58
C GLU A 312 32.52 -19.20 -0.26
N GLN A 313 33.07 -18.26 0.51
CA GLN A 313 32.58 -17.87 1.84
C GLN A 313 32.35 -16.36 1.91
N PHE A 314 31.38 -15.95 2.72
CA PHE A 314 31.05 -14.55 2.98
C PHE A 314 30.90 -14.33 4.48
N ASP A 315 31.27 -13.14 4.97
CA ASP A 315 31.13 -12.80 6.38
C ASP A 315 29.66 -12.55 6.75
N SER A 316 28.86 -12.16 5.77
CA SER A 316 27.42 -11.93 5.91
C SER A 316 26.66 -12.19 4.61
N ILE A 317 25.39 -12.59 4.76
CA ILE A 317 24.46 -12.82 3.65
C ILE A 317 23.14 -12.10 3.94
N ILE A 318 22.65 -11.32 2.98
CA ILE A 318 21.31 -10.72 2.98
C ILE A 318 20.43 -11.48 2.00
N LEU A 319 19.26 -11.94 2.46
CA LEU A 319 18.28 -12.68 1.66
C LEU A 319 16.91 -12.01 1.77
N ASP A 320 16.40 -11.47 0.66
CA ASP A 320 15.04 -10.90 0.59
C ASP A 320 14.23 -11.52 -0.58
N PRO A 321 13.91 -12.83 -0.51
CA PRO A 321 13.25 -13.50 -1.60
C PRO A 321 11.82 -13.00 -1.82
N PRO A 322 11.29 -13.08 -3.06
CA PRO A 322 9.86 -12.84 -3.29
C PRO A 322 9.02 -13.89 -2.54
N LYS A 323 7.72 -13.60 -2.38
CA LYS A 323 6.77 -14.54 -1.76
C LYS A 323 6.84 -15.92 -2.42
N MET A 324 7.33 -16.90 -1.68
CA MET A 324 7.50 -18.28 -2.16
C MET A 324 6.16 -19.02 -2.25
N ALA A 325 5.20 -18.74 -1.35
CA ALA A 325 3.84 -19.26 -1.42
C ALA A 325 2.82 -18.12 -1.61
N ARG A 326 1.97 -18.24 -2.65
CA ARG A 326 0.83 -17.33 -2.89
C ARG A 326 -0.46 -17.75 -2.16
N HIS A 327 -0.59 -19.04 -1.88
CA HIS A 327 -1.75 -19.63 -1.22
C HIS A 327 -1.31 -20.62 -0.14
N ARG A 328 -2.17 -20.87 0.84
CA ARG A 328 -1.89 -21.80 1.95
C ARG A 328 -1.51 -23.21 1.48
N SER A 329 -2.09 -23.68 0.37
CA SER A 329 -1.76 -24.97 -0.23
C SER A 329 -0.32 -25.05 -0.75
N GLY A 330 0.28 -23.93 -1.15
CA GLY A 330 1.65 -23.87 -1.65
C GLY A 330 2.73 -23.82 -0.58
N VAL A 331 2.38 -23.73 0.71
CA VAL A 331 3.35 -23.53 1.81
C VAL A 331 4.33 -24.69 1.96
N LYS A 332 3.93 -25.93 1.70
CA LYS A 332 4.84 -27.08 1.80
C LYS A 332 5.86 -27.16 0.65
N GLN A 333 5.53 -26.54 -0.48
CA GLN A 333 6.36 -26.55 -1.69
C GLN A 333 7.34 -25.37 -1.73
N ALA A 334 6.93 -24.26 -1.11
CA ALA A 334 7.73 -23.06 -0.88
C ALA A 334 8.82 -23.28 0.17
#